data_AF-A7HJF9-F1
#
_entry.id   AF-A7HJF9-F1
#
_cell.length_a   1.000
_cell.length_b   1.000
_cell.length_c   1.000
_cell.angle_alpha   90.00
_cell.angle_beta   90.00
_cell.angle_gamma   90.00
#
_symmetry.space_group_name_H-M   'P 1'
#
loop_
_entity.id
_entity.type
_entity.pdbx_description
1 polymer ?
#
loop_
_entity_poly.entity_id
_entity_poly.type
_entity_poly.pdbx_seq_one_letter_code
_entity_poly.pdbx_strand_id
1 'polypeptide(L)'
;MFDNENEKLENIIKLKKELEKDLKKKGLLKDKPKDAKETKYDEETIKRLKENLTVSAHITEEESLTLYDINSHDYDASIDSIEKTLRIFQQRTNNINRKNIFEGLINLLNGNIKNSIASFSQAGGIEAEYNKLLAEMYSGEDISKNAVLLLKKNPDSLYPLLLLLEREMLKGSADGMDKILQILSKKSEFWNLIHKLFVNQATEQDIIQAVRERIFATLILLLNVYVDSTKEIPNLSHTCINTHRAYLRGETVTPPEWCIYGQLIAAARKYLAGYKIEIQNLRKFEKSPEFKLFLGFYHFNEGNITVAKEYFKMFESQVGFYAIYTKPLKQPKIGIEQFISIPNGFTPLKQENPSIIDFLQKNTGYDVYVNYRKYEFVRLVFSEKHCKINYK
;
A
#
# COMPACT_ATOMS: atom_id res chain seq x y z
N MET A 1 24.58 -8.65 -10.10
CA MET A 1 24.43 -7.32 -10.73
C MET A 1 24.89 -6.24 -9.73
N PHE A 2 26.11 -6.37 -9.20
CA PHE A 2 26.70 -5.49 -8.16
C PHE A 2 27.66 -4.43 -8.74
N ASP A 3 28.00 -4.52 -10.04
CA ASP A 3 29.01 -3.65 -10.65
C ASP A 3 28.51 -2.21 -10.87
N ASN A 4 27.20 -2.04 -11.11
CA ASN A 4 26.62 -0.74 -11.47
C ASN A 4 26.49 0.23 -10.27
N GLU A 5 26.47 -0.28 -9.04
CA GLU A 5 26.45 0.54 -7.82
C GLU A 5 27.86 1.01 -7.41
N ASN A 6 28.88 0.18 -7.65
CA ASN A 6 30.27 0.55 -7.42
C ASN A 6 30.72 1.68 -8.36
N GLU A 7 30.35 1.63 -9.64
CA GLU A 7 30.64 2.71 -10.59
C GLU A 7 29.97 4.03 -10.22
N LYS A 8 28.73 3.99 -9.71
CA LYS A 8 28.03 5.20 -9.22
C LYS A 8 28.73 5.80 -8.00
N LEU A 9 29.18 4.98 -7.07
CA LEU A 9 29.88 5.45 -5.87
C LEU A 9 31.26 6.03 -6.19
N GLU A 10 32.00 5.39 -7.09
CA GLU A 10 33.27 5.91 -7.60
C GLU A 10 33.08 7.24 -8.32
N ASN A 11 32.02 7.36 -9.13
CA ASN A 11 31.68 8.61 -9.80
C ASN A 11 31.32 9.72 -8.81
N ILE A 12 30.57 9.43 -7.73
CA ILE A 12 30.25 10.41 -6.68
C ILE A 12 31.51 10.85 -5.93
N ILE A 13 32.41 9.93 -5.61
CA ILE A 13 33.68 10.26 -4.94
C ILE A 13 34.57 11.11 -5.86
N LYS A 14 34.56 10.82 -7.17
CA LYS A 14 35.31 11.58 -8.18
C LYS A 14 34.73 12.99 -8.35
N LEU A 15 33.40 13.11 -8.43
CA LEU A 15 32.67 14.38 -8.46
C LEU A 15 32.92 15.22 -7.20
N LYS A 16 32.93 14.59 -6.02
CA LYS A 16 33.25 15.28 -4.76
C LYS A 16 34.69 15.80 -4.76
N LYS A 17 35.66 15.00 -5.22
CA LYS A 17 37.07 15.42 -5.35
C LYS A 17 37.25 16.55 -6.37
N GLU A 18 36.49 16.52 -7.47
CA GLU A 18 36.50 17.58 -8.49
C GLU A 18 35.87 18.88 -7.96
N LEU A 19 34.73 18.80 -7.26
CA LEU A 19 34.11 19.94 -6.58
C LEU A 19 35.03 20.55 -5.52
N GLU A 20 35.72 19.73 -4.72
CA GLU A 20 36.70 20.22 -3.74
C GLU A 20 37.89 20.92 -4.42
N LYS A 21 38.36 20.43 -5.57
CA LYS A 21 39.40 21.10 -6.38
C LYS A 21 38.91 22.43 -6.94
N ASP A 22 37.68 22.48 -7.45
CA ASP A 22 37.10 23.70 -8.01
C ASP A 22 36.82 24.76 -6.95
N LEU A 23 36.36 24.35 -5.77
CA LEU A 23 36.17 25.24 -4.62
C LEU A 23 37.49 25.80 -4.09
N LYS A 24 38.57 25.00 -4.12
CA LYS A 24 39.94 25.49 -3.83
C LYS A 24 40.44 26.47 -4.88
N LYS A 25 40.24 26.19 -6.18
CA LYS A 25 40.59 27.11 -7.28
C LYS A 25 39.82 28.43 -7.19
N LYS A 26 38.57 28.40 -6.74
CA LYS A 26 37.73 29.59 -6.50
C LYS A 26 38.07 30.33 -5.19
N GLY A 27 39.05 29.86 -4.41
CA GLY A 27 39.47 30.49 -3.16
C GLY A 27 38.48 30.36 -1.99
N LEU A 28 37.44 29.54 -2.15
CA LEU A 28 36.35 29.37 -1.18
C LEU A 28 36.65 28.31 -0.10
N LEU A 29 37.73 27.56 -0.28
CA LEU A 29 38.18 26.52 0.65
C LEU A 29 39.63 26.79 1.05
N LYS A 30 39.86 27.11 2.34
CA LYS A 30 41.21 27.26 2.89
C LYS A 30 41.94 25.91 2.94
N ASP A 31 43.24 25.93 2.69
CA ASP A 31 44.07 24.73 2.80
C ASP A 31 44.00 24.15 4.21
N LYS A 32 43.76 22.84 4.31
CA LYS A 32 43.87 22.12 5.57
C LYS A 32 45.34 22.12 6.02
N PRO A 33 45.62 22.29 7.32
CA PRO A 33 46.98 22.23 7.84
C PRO A 33 47.66 20.91 7.47
N LYS A 34 48.96 20.97 7.15
CA LYS A 34 49.78 19.89 6.58
C LYS A 34 49.90 18.62 7.46
N ASP A 35 49.34 18.62 8.66
CA ASP A 35 49.36 17.47 9.59
C ASP A 35 48.00 16.76 9.77
N ALA A 36 47.01 17.06 8.92
CA ALA A 36 45.81 16.23 8.88
C ALA A 36 46.12 14.89 8.21
N LYS A 37 46.44 13.86 9.01
CA LYS A 37 46.47 12.46 8.57
C LYS A 37 45.26 12.22 7.66
N GLU A 38 45.51 11.82 6.41
CA GLU A 38 44.47 11.22 5.58
C GLU A 38 43.84 10.12 6.42
N THR A 39 42.59 10.34 6.85
CA THR A 39 41.83 9.32 7.54
C THR A 39 41.56 8.26 6.48
N LYS A 40 42.43 7.26 6.39
CA LYS A 40 42.10 6.00 5.74
C LYS A 40 40.87 5.49 6.48
N TYR A 41 39.70 5.71 5.89
CA TYR A 41 38.49 5.04 6.34
C TYR A 41 38.79 3.55 6.23
N ASP A 42 38.82 2.85 7.37
CA ASP A 42 39.00 1.41 7.33
C ASP A 42 37.84 0.76 6.56
N GLU A 43 38.06 -0.42 5.99
CA GLU A 43 37.05 -1.12 5.21
C GLU A 43 35.77 -1.36 6.01
N GLU A 44 35.86 -1.46 7.34
CA GLU A 44 34.72 -1.63 8.24
C GLU A 44 33.86 -0.36 8.34
N THR A 45 34.47 0.81 8.32
CA THR A 45 33.83 2.14 8.36
C THR A 45 33.22 2.44 7.01
N ILE A 46 33.91 2.10 5.91
CA ILE A 46 33.35 2.17 4.56
C ILE A 46 32.17 1.19 4.43
N LYS A 47 32.27 -0.02 4.98
CA LYS A 47 31.19 -1.01 4.99
C LYS A 47 30.00 -0.53 5.82
N ARG A 48 30.21 0.00 7.03
CA ARG A 48 29.15 0.61 7.86
C ARG A 48 28.51 1.83 7.17
N LEU A 49 29.29 2.67 6.51
CA LEU A 49 28.77 3.80 5.74
C LEU A 49 27.96 3.33 4.53
N LYS A 50 28.43 2.30 3.81
CA LYS A 50 27.71 1.66 2.70
C LYS A 50 26.39 1.04 3.19
N GLU A 51 26.41 0.29 4.30
CA GLU A 51 25.22 -0.32 4.92
C GLU A 51 24.24 0.75 5.44
N ASN A 52 24.72 1.85 6.01
CA ASN A 52 23.87 2.96 6.45
C ASN A 52 23.26 3.77 5.29
N LEU A 53 23.97 3.89 4.16
CA LEU A 53 23.47 4.54 2.94
C LEU A 53 22.51 3.67 2.13
N THR A 54 22.59 2.34 2.24
CA THR A 54 21.77 1.40 1.46
C THR A 54 20.51 0.90 2.17
N VAL A 55 20.36 1.15 3.48
CA VAL A 55 19.29 0.52 4.28
C VAL A 55 18.45 1.51 5.12
N SER A 56 18.65 2.83 4.97
CA SER A 56 17.85 3.82 5.71
C SER A 56 16.69 4.39 4.89
N ALA A 57 15.53 4.49 5.51
CA ALA A 57 14.35 5.13 4.92
C ALA A 57 14.60 6.64 4.81
N HIS A 58 14.17 7.24 3.70
CA HIS A 58 14.31 8.65 3.39
C HIS A 58 13.21 9.50 4.05
N ILE A 59 13.19 9.47 5.38
CA ILE A 59 12.21 10.17 6.22
C ILE A 59 12.91 11.08 7.24
N THR A 60 12.18 12.04 7.82
CA THR A 60 12.70 13.02 8.80
C THR A 60 12.03 12.86 10.17
N GLU A 61 12.68 13.29 11.26
CA GLU A 61 12.13 13.14 12.61
C GLU A 61 10.84 13.95 12.79
N GLU A 62 10.82 15.17 12.27
CA GLU A 62 9.72 16.13 12.41
C GLU A 62 8.45 15.69 11.68
N GLU A 63 8.59 15.00 10.55
CA GLU A 63 7.51 14.70 9.61
C GLU A 63 7.09 13.23 9.64
N SER A 64 7.60 12.42 10.58
CA SER A 64 7.39 10.96 10.62
C SER A 64 6.73 10.48 11.90
N LEU A 65 5.70 11.20 12.34
CA LEU A 65 5.04 10.94 13.62
C LEU A 65 3.92 9.90 13.54
N THR A 66 3.45 9.55 12.34
CA THR A 66 2.49 8.45 12.13
C THR A 66 2.92 7.54 10.98
N LEU A 67 2.34 6.34 10.90
CA LEU A 67 2.60 5.44 9.76
C LEU A 67 2.16 6.05 8.42
N TYR A 68 1.11 6.89 8.42
CA TYR A 68 0.66 7.61 7.24
C TYR A 68 1.72 8.63 6.79
N ASP A 69 2.25 9.43 7.71
CA ASP A 69 3.25 10.43 7.35
C ASP A 69 4.52 9.76 6.80
N ILE A 70 4.97 8.67 7.43
CA ILE A 70 6.09 7.86 6.93
C ILE A 70 5.83 7.39 5.49
N ASN A 71 4.64 6.83 5.23
CA ASN A 71 4.27 6.36 3.89
C ASN A 71 4.18 7.52 2.88
N SER A 72 3.76 8.70 3.32
CA SER A 72 3.63 9.87 2.46
C SER A 72 4.98 10.41 1.98
N HIS A 73 6.03 10.27 2.80
CA HIS A 73 7.38 10.72 2.47
C HIS A 73 8.20 9.64 1.74
N ASP A 74 8.18 8.41 2.23
CA ASP A 74 8.93 7.30 1.65
C ASP A 74 8.09 6.02 1.59
N TYR A 75 7.23 5.96 0.57
CA TYR A 75 6.37 4.82 0.33
C TYR A 75 7.14 3.56 -0.10
N ASP A 76 8.36 3.68 -0.65
CA ASP A 76 9.12 2.49 -1.09
C ASP A 76 9.89 1.81 0.05
N ALA A 77 10.10 2.51 1.16
CA ALA A 77 10.87 1.97 2.27
C ALA A 77 10.26 0.66 2.81
N SER A 78 11.12 -0.34 2.94
CA SER A 78 10.75 -1.60 3.59
C SER A 78 10.50 -1.39 5.09
N ILE A 79 9.70 -2.26 5.69
CA ILE A 79 9.43 -2.22 7.14
C ILE A 79 10.73 -2.22 7.97
N ASP A 80 11.71 -3.04 7.58
CA ASP A 80 12.99 -3.14 8.27
C ASP A 80 13.80 -1.84 8.20
N SER A 81 13.75 -1.16 7.06
CA SER A 81 14.41 0.13 6.85
C SER A 81 13.79 1.22 7.72
N ILE A 82 12.46 1.26 7.76
CA ILE A 82 11.68 2.19 8.59
C ILE A 82 11.97 1.95 10.07
N GLU A 83 11.94 0.70 10.53
CA GLU A 83 12.22 0.38 11.92
C GLU A 83 13.62 0.83 12.35
N LYS A 84 14.64 0.59 11.51
CA LYS A 84 16.01 1.05 11.76
C LYS A 84 16.07 2.57 11.86
N THR A 85 15.45 3.29 10.94
CA THR A 85 15.42 4.77 10.97
C THR A 85 14.70 5.29 12.21
N LEU A 86 13.55 4.72 12.58
CA LEU A 86 12.80 5.12 13.79
C LEU A 86 13.60 4.87 15.07
N ARG A 87 14.37 3.75 15.16
CA ARG A 87 15.26 3.49 16.29
C ARG A 87 16.36 4.55 16.41
N ILE A 88 16.89 5.03 15.28
CA ILE A 88 17.87 6.12 15.27
C ILE A 88 17.23 7.41 15.78
N PHE A 89 16.02 7.75 15.33
CA PHE A 89 15.30 8.94 15.81
C PHE A 89 15.02 8.85 17.31
N GLN A 90 14.53 7.71 17.79
CA GLN A 90 14.27 7.47 19.22
C GLN A 90 15.52 7.65 20.09
N GLN A 91 16.69 7.25 19.60
CA GLN A 91 17.97 7.37 20.32
C GLN A 91 18.53 8.80 20.32
N ARG A 92 18.26 9.59 19.27
CA ARG A 92 18.83 10.93 19.09
C ARG A 92 17.96 12.04 19.63
N THR A 93 16.64 11.85 19.61
CA THR A 93 15.71 12.90 20.04
C THR A 93 15.78 13.12 21.55
N ASN A 94 15.85 14.38 21.96
CA ASN A 94 15.72 14.77 23.37
C ASN A 94 14.25 15.03 23.77
N ASN A 95 13.34 15.01 22.81
CA ASN A 95 11.92 15.23 23.06
C ASN A 95 11.25 13.92 23.52
N ILE A 96 10.87 13.87 24.80
CA ILE A 96 10.23 12.68 25.39
C ILE A 96 8.95 12.29 24.65
N ASN A 97 8.20 13.26 24.13
CA ASN A 97 6.97 13.03 23.39
C ASN A 97 7.24 12.25 22.10
N ARG A 98 8.21 12.72 21.31
CA ARG A 98 8.63 12.06 20.06
C ARG A 98 9.24 10.70 20.33
N LYS A 99 10.04 10.58 21.39
CA LYS A 99 10.62 9.31 21.81
C LYS A 99 9.55 8.24 22.05
N ASN A 100 8.49 8.59 22.78
CA ASN A 100 7.35 7.71 23.04
C ASN A 100 6.56 7.37 21.77
N ILE A 101 6.40 8.33 20.85
CA ILE A 101 5.77 8.09 19.54
C ILE A 101 6.60 7.08 18.73
N PHE A 102 7.91 7.28 18.59
CA PHE A 102 8.76 6.38 17.82
C PHE A 102 8.83 4.97 18.44
N GLU A 103 8.89 4.88 19.77
CA GLU A 103 8.79 3.60 20.46
C GLU A 103 7.47 2.88 20.17
N GLY A 104 6.35 3.61 20.23
CA GLY A 104 5.04 3.10 19.90
C GLY A 104 4.95 2.60 18.46
N LEU A 105 5.47 3.35 17.50
CA LEU A 105 5.49 2.98 16.08
C LEU A 105 6.34 1.72 15.84
N ILE A 106 7.51 1.61 16.48
CA ILE A 106 8.36 0.41 16.39
C ILE A 106 7.63 -0.81 16.97
N ASN A 107 6.99 -0.66 18.13
CA ASN A 107 6.18 -1.73 18.73
C ASN A 107 5.02 -2.16 17.82
N LEU A 108 4.34 -1.18 17.21
CA LEU A 108 3.23 -1.42 16.29
C LEU A 108 3.67 -2.18 15.03
N LEU A 109 4.77 -1.78 14.39
CA LEU A 109 5.35 -2.46 13.21
C LEU A 109 5.77 -3.91 13.49
N ASN A 110 6.14 -4.19 14.75
CA ASN A 110 6.48 -5.52 15.24
C ASN A 110 5.25 -6.34 15.68
N GLY A 111 4.05 -5.77 15.62
CA GLY A 111 2.81 -6.41 16.06
C GLY A 111 2.65 -6.50 17.58
N ASN A 112 3.45 -5.75 18.35
CA ASN A 112 3.33 -5.67 19.80
C ASN A 112 2.31 -4.58 20.18
N ILE A 113 1.03 -4.89 19.93
CA ILE A 113 -0.07 -3.92 20.05
C ILE A 113 -0.16 -3.34 21.46
N LYS A 114 -0.09 -4.19 22.49
CA LYS A 114 -0.17 -3.75 23.90
C LYS A 114 0.90 -2.72 24.26
N ASN A 115 2.16 -2.97 23.89
CA ASN A 115 3.24 -2.04 24.20
C ASN A 115 3.17 -0.77 23.34
N SER A 116 2.64 -0.87 22.12
CA SER A 116 2.40 0.31 21.28
C SER A 116 1.39 1.26 21.92
N ILE A 117 0.24 0.75 22.39
CA ILE A 117 -0.79 1.53 23.09
C ILE A 117 -0.23 2.19 24.35
N ALA A 118 0.56 1.45 25.14
CA ALA A 118 1.20 1.96 26.34
C ALA A 118 2.16 3.12 26.04
N SER A 119 2.93 3.02 24.96
CA SER A 119 3.88 4.06 24.54
C SER A 119 3.14 5.31 24.05
N PHE A 120 2.14 5.15 23.17
CA PHE A 120 1.34 6.27 22.67
C PHE A 120 0.55 6.99 23.76
N SER A 121 0.11 6.27 24.80
CA SER A 121 -0.60 6.86 25.94
C SER A 121 0.28 7.76 26.82
N GLN A 122 1.61 7.64 26.70
CA GLN A 122 2.58 8.51 27.37
C GLN A 122 2.99 9.72 26.51
N ALA A 123 2.47 9.83 25.29
CA ALA A 123 2.66 10.96 24.40
C ALA A 123 1.38 11.79 24.30
N GLY A 124 1.53 13.10 24.09
CA GLY A 124 0.47 14.04 23.76
C GLY A 124 0.54 14.48 22.29
N GLY A 125 -0.50 15.21 21.87
CA GLY A 125 -0.66 15.66 20.49
C GLY A 125 -1.60 14.76 19.69
N ILE A 126 -2.03 15.25 18.54
CA ILE A 126 -3.01 14.58 17.70
C ILE A 126 -2.44 13.30 17.07
N GLU A 127 -1.15 13.29 16.75
CA GLU A 127 -0.43 12.15 16.18
C GLU A 127 -0.38 10.98 17.17
N ALA A 128 -0.11 11.28 18.45
CA ALA A 128 -0.12 10.28 19.51
C ALA A 128 -1.53 9.71 19.74
N GLU A 129 -2.56 10.57 19.79
CA GLU A 129 -3.95 10.13 19.94
C GLU A 129 -4.40 9.30 18.73
N TYR A 130 -4.06 9.73 17.51
CA TYR A 130 -4.29 8.98 16.28
C TYR A 130 -3.66 7.58 16.32
N ASN A 131 -2.34 7.50 16.60
CA ASN A 131 -1.62 6.23 16.62
C ASN A 131 -2.14 5.29 17.71
N LYS A 132 -2.53 5.84 18.87
CA LYS A 132 -3.17 5.07 19.94
C LYS A 132 -4.47 4.43 19.47
N LEU A 133 -5.39 5.23 18.91
CA LEU A 133 -6.67 4.73 18.41
C LEU A 133 -6.48 3.73 17.26
N LEU A 134 -5.48 3.95 16.40
CA LEU A 134 -5.12 3.00 15.35
C LEU A 134 -4.69 1.64 15.95
N ALA A 135 -3.86 1.65 16.98
CA ALA A 135 -3.43 0.43 17.66
C ALA A 135 -4.59 -0.27 18.39
N GLU A 136 -5.47 0.48 19.07
CA GLU A 136 -6.69 -0.05 19.70
C GLU A 136 -7.62 -0.72 18.67
N MET A 137 -7.80 -0.09 17.51
CA MET A 137 -8.58 -0.65 16.39
C MET A 137 -7.97 -1.96 15.89
N TYR A 138 -6.64 -2.06 15.77
CA TYR A 138 -5.97 -3.30 15.37
C TYR A 138 -6.02 -4.40 16.45
N SER A 139 -6.20 -4.06 17.73
CA SER A 139 -6.54 -5.05 18.77
C SER A 139 -8.01 -5.49 18.74
N GLY A 140 -8.83 -4.95 17.83
CA GLY A 140 -10.24 -5.29 17.69
C GLY A 140 -11.19 -4.43 18.54
N GLU A 141 -10.70 -3.34 19.14
CA GLU A 141 -11.55 -2.41 19.89
C GLU A 141 -12.38 -1.53 18.95
N ASP A 142 -13.61 -1.21 19.36
CA ASP A 142 -14.46 -0.27 18.62
C ASP A 142 -14.13 1.18 18.96
N ILE A 143 -13.32 1.81 18.12
CA ILE A 143 -12.91 3.21 18.27
C ILE A 143 -13.93 4.23 17.75
N SER A 144 -15.16 3.82 17.36
CA SER A 144 -16.12 4.70 16.67
C SER A 144 -16.38 6.02 17.40
N LYS A 145 -16.61 5.96 18.73
CA LYS A 145 -16.90 7.16 19.54
C LYS A 145 -15.67 8.04 19.66
N ASN A 146 -14.50 7.43 19.84
CA ASN A 146 -13.23 8.12 19.99
C ASN A 146 -12.81 8.82 18.70
N ALA A 147 -12.93 8.16 17.55
CA ALA A 147 -12.64 8.74 16.24
C ALA A 147 -13.53 9.95 15.93
N VAL A 148 -14.83 9.86 16.25
CA VAL A 148 -15.77 11.00 16.11
C VAL A 148 -15.41 12.15 17.07
N LEU A 149 -15.01 11.84 18.31
CA LEU A 149 -14.56 12.86 19.25
C LEU A 149 -13.29 13.56 18.75
N LEU A 150 -12.33 12.80 18.22
CA LEU A 150 -11.09 13.32 17.65
C LEU A 150 -11.38 14.26 16.47
N LEU A 151 -12.31 13.87 15.59
CA LEU A 151 -12.77 14.70 14.45
C LEU A 151 -13.41 16.01 14.93
N LYS A 152 -14.25 15.96 15.97
CA LYS A 152 -14.88 17.17 16.53
C LYS A 152 -13.86 18.13 17.14
N LYS A 153 -12.84 17.60 17.82
CA LYS A 153 -11.77 18.40 18.43
C LYS A 153 -10.80 18.97 17.40
N ASN A 154 -10.58 18.26 16.28
CA ASN A 154 -9.58 18.59 15.27
C ASN A 154 -10.17 18.50 13.84
N PRO A 155 -11.15 19.35 13.48
CA PRO A 155 -11.87 19.24 12.20
C PRO A 155 -11.01 19.50 10.96
N ASP A 156 -9.93 20.26 11.13
CA ASP A 156 -9.01 20.57 10.03
C ASP A 156 -7.99 19.47 9.77
N SER A 157 -7.71 18.64 10.78
CA SER A 157 -6.77 17.53 10.67
C SER A 157 -7.32 16.40 9.79
N LEU A 158 -6.41 15.77 9.06
CA LEU A 158 -6.69 14.59 8.25
C LEU A 158 -6.82 13.32 9.11
N TYR A 159 -6.08 13.21 10.21
CA TYR A 159 -5.94 11.99 11.00
C TYR A 159 -7.25 11.34 11.45
N PRO A 160 -8.27 12.09 11.93
CA PRO A 160 -9.54 11.48 12.30
C PRO A 160 -10.28 10.86 11.09
N LEU A 161 -10.16 11.47 9.91
CA LEU A 161 -10.74 10.95 8.68
C LEU A 161 -10.00 9.68 8.22
N LEU A 162 -8.68 9.61 8.41
CA LEU A 162 -7.89 8.41 8.12
C LEU A 162 -8.32 7.22 9.01
N LEU A 163 -8.52 7.44 10.32
CA LEU A 163 -9.03 6.39 11.22
C LEU A 163 -10.40 5.89 10.79
N LEU A 164 -11.30 6.80 10.44
CA LEU A 164 -12.64 6.43 9.98
C LEU A 164 -12.57 5.65 8.66
N LEU A 165 -11.70 6.06 7.73
CA LEU A 165 -11.51 5.39 6.44
C LEU A 165 -10.99 3.97 6.63
N GLU A 166 -9.96 3.80 7.44
CA GLU A 166 -9.39 2.48 7.72
C GLU A 166 -10.37 1.58 8.45
N ARG A 167 -11.17 2.12 9.38
CA ARG A 167 -12.28 1.40 10.00
C ARG A 167 -13.33 0.94 8.99
N GLU A 168 -13.76 1.80 8.08
CA GLU A 168 -14.74 1.41 7.04
C GLU A 168 -14.15 0.36 6.09
N MET A 169 -12.85 0.43 5.79
CA MET A 169 -12.13 -0.61 5.05
C MET A 169 -12.11 -1.95 5.80
N LEU A 170 -11.84 -1.95 7.11
CA LEU A 170 -11.86 -3.16 7.96
C LEU A 170 -13.27 -3.78 8.09
N LYS A 171 -14.32 -2.93 8.13
CA LYS A 171 -15.71 -3.37 8.06
C LYS A 171 -16.10 -3.87 6.67
N GLY A 172 -15.33 -3.47 5.67
CA GLY A 172 -15.57 -3.80 4.29
C GLY A 172 -16.68 -2.98 3.66
N SER A 173 -16.96 -1.75 4.10
CA SER A 173 -18.12 -0.94 3.70
C SER A 173 -17.79 0.06 2.58
N ALA A 174 -18.31 -0.15 1.35
CA ALA A 174 -17.98 0.69 0.19
C ALA A 174 -18.55 2.10 0.32
N ASP A 175 -19.79 2.20 0.80
CA ASP A 175 -20.49 3.47 0.96
C ASP A 175 -19.91 4.31 2.09
N GLY A 176 -19.44 3.66 3.16
CA GLY A 176 -18.73 4.34 4.24
C GLY A 176 -17.42 4.95 3.75
N MET A 177 -16.64 4.17 3.00
CA MET A 177 -15.40 4.67 2.40
C MET A 177 -15.65 5.78 1.38
N ASP A 178 -16.65 5.65 0.50
CA ASP A 178 -16.99 6.68 -0.49
C ASP A 178 -17.28 8.03 0.18
N LYS A 179 -18.12 8.03 1.23
CA LYS A 179 -18.45 9.26 1.98
C LYS A 179 -17.22 9.93 2.57
N ILE A 180 -16.28 9.15 3.10
CA ILE A 180 -15.05 9.69 3.71
C ILE A 180 -14.10 10.19 2.62
N LEU A 181 -13.93 9.43 1.53
CA LEU A 181 -13.12 9.81 0.38
C LEU A 181 -13.63 11.09 -0.29
N GLN A 182 -14.95 11.31 -0.37
CA GLN A 182 -15.54 12.56 -0.86
C GLN A 182 -15.19 13.79 0.01
N ILE A 183 -14.90 13.59 1.30
CA ILE A 183 -14.44 14.67 2.18
C ILE A 183 -12.93 14.87 2.01
N LEU A 184 -12.17 13.77 1.97
CA LEU A 184 -10.72 13.79 1.78
C LEU A 184 -10.32 14.40 0.43
N SER A 185 -11.05 14.09 -0.64
CA SER A 185 -10.79 14.61 -1.99
C SER A 185 -10.89 16.12 -2.11
N LYS A 186 -11.64 16.78 -1.22
CA LYS A 186 -11.72 18.24 -1.16
C LYS A 186 -10.55 18.88 -0.42
N LYS A 187 -9.76 18.08 0.31
CA LYS A 187 -8.62 18.54 1.12
C LYS A 187 -7.27 18.32 0.42
N SER A 188 -7.19 17.42 -0.56
CA SER A 188 -5.95 17.06 -1.24
C SER A 188 -6.21 16.44 -2.61
N GLU A 189 -5.40 16.83 -3.59
CA GLU A 189 -5.39 16.30 -4.96
C GLU A 189 -4.94 14.83 -4.99
N PHE A 190 -4.02 14.43 -4.11
CA PHE A 190 -3.72 13.01 -3.93
C PHE A 190 -4.96 12.23 -3.50
N TRP A 191 -5.71 12.73 -2.51
CA TRP A 191 -6.94 12.06 -2.08
C TRP A 191 -8.07 12.13 -3.12
N ASN A 192 -8.11 13.18 -3.94
CA ASN A 192 -8.98 13.24 -5.11
C ASN A 192 -8.65 12.12 -6.11
N LEU A 193 -7.37 11.92 -6.43
CA LEU A 193 -6.93 10.80 -7.26
C LEU A 193 -7.35 9.44 -6.67
N ILE A 194 -7.12 9.21 -5.36
CA ILE A 194 -7.54 7.96 -4.69
C ILE A 194 -9.05 7.75 -4.80
N HIS A 195 -9.86 8.79 -4.57
CA HIS A 195 -11.31 8.72 -4.71
C HIS A 195 -11.71 8.35 -6.14
N LYS A 196 -11.12 9.03 -7.14
CA LYS A 196 -11.39 8.77 -8.57
C LYS A 196 -11.02 7.35 -8.98
N LEU A 197 -9.89 6.83 -8.51
CA LEU A 197 -9.50 5.43 -8.76
C LEU A 197 -10.46 4.45 -8.09
N PHE A 198 -10.83 4.72 -6.84
CA PHE A 198 -11.80 3.92 -6.10
C PHE A 198 -13.14 3.80 -6.84
N VAL A 199 -13.62 4.86 -7.50
CA VAL A 199 -14.86 4.83 -8.31
C VAL A 199 -14.64 4.54 -9.81
N ASN A 200 -13.42 4.17 -10.22
CA ASN A 200 -13.03 3.92 -11.61
C ASN A 200 -13.28 5.10 -12.58
N GLN A 201 -12.97 6.32 -12.16
CA GLN A 201 -13.12 7.56 -12.95
C GLN A 201 -11.84 8.40 -13.05
N ALA A 202 -10.67 7.83 -12.66
CA ALA A 202 -9.40 8.56 -12.70
C ALA A 202 -8.92 8.80 -14.13
N THR A 203 -8.29 9.96 -14.33
CA THR A 203 -7.74 10.43 -15.59
C THR A 203 -6.26 10.81 -15.42
N GLU A 204 -5.54 10.98 -16.54
CA GLU A 204 -4.15 11.44 -16.50
C GLU A 204 -4.00 12.82 -15.85
N GLN A 205 -5.02 13.68 -15.98
CA GLN A 205 -5.02 15.00 -15.36
C GLN A 205 -5.06 14.92 -13.83
N ASP A 206 -5.81 13.97 -13.26
CA ASP A 206 -5.85 13.73 -11.81
C ASP A 206 -4.46 13.30 -11.29
N ILE A 207 -3.73 12.49 -12.06
CA ILE A 207 -2.34 12.10 -11.75
C ILE A 207 -1.43 13.34 -11.72
N ILE A 208 -1.49 14.18 -12.75
CA ILE A 208 -0.66 15.40 -12.85
C ILE A 208 -0.91 16.34 -11.67
N GLN A 209 -2.17 16.46 -11.23
CA GLN A 209 -2.53 17.27 -10.07
C GLN A 209 -1.95 16.67 -8.78
N ALA A 210 -2.13 15.37 -8.55
CA ALA A 210 -1.62 14.69 -7.35
C ALA A 210 -0.09 14.78 -7.21
N VAL A 211 0.67 14.67 -8.31
CA VAL A 211 2.15 14.78 -8.29
C VAL A 211 2.62 16.12 -7.70
N ARG A 212 1.84 17.20 -7.84
CA ARG A 212 2.22 18.54 -7.36
C ARG A 212 2.28 18.63 -5.84
N GLU A 213 1.56 17.77 -5.13
CA GLU A 213 1.59 17.73 -3.66
C GLU A 213 2.89 17.13 -3.11
N ARG A 214 3.68 16.44 -3.95
CA ARG A 214 4.97 15.83 -3.58
C ARG A 214 4.90 14.82 -2.44
N ILE A 215 3.72 14.26 -2.19
CA ILE A 215 3.50 13.14 -1.28
C ILE A 215 3.26 11.86 -2.07
N PHE A 216 3.57 10.71 -1.48
CA PHE A 216 3.29 9.38 -2.06
C PHE A 216 3.86 9.19 -3.47
N ALA A 217 5.02 9.79 -3.80
CA ALA A 217 5.57 9.82 -5.15
C ALA A 217 5.63 8.42 -5.81
N THR A 218 6.17 7.43 -5.09
CA THR A 218 6.28 6.04 -5.58
C THR A 218 4.91 5.38 -5.78
N LEU A 219 3.95 5.65 -4.89
CA LEU A 219 2.59 5.14 -5.05
C LEU A 219 1.90 5.80 -6.25
N ILE A 220 2.04 7.10 -6.45
CA ILE A 220 1.46 7.79 -7.62
C ILE A 220 2.01 7.20 -8.93
N LEU A 221 3.29 6.85 -9.00
CA LEU A 221 3.86 6.15 -10.17
C LEU A 221 3.16 4.81 -10.44
N LEU A 222 2.90 4.03 -9.39
CA LEU A 222 2.13 2.78 -9.52
C LEU A 222 0.71 3.06 -10.04
N LEU A 223 0.03 4.05 -9.45
CA LEU A 223 -1.35 4.40 -9.81
C LEU A 223 -1.46 4.95 -11.24
N ASN A 224 -0.43 5.64 -11.73
CA ASN A 224 -0.38 6.13 -13.10
C ASN A 224 -0.49 5.00 -14.12
N VAL A 225 0.07 3.82 -13.82
CA VAL A 225 0.00 2.66 -14.74
C VAL A 225 -1.39 2.04 -14.81
N TYR A 226 -2.21 2.23 -13.76
CA TYR A 226 -3.62 1.86 -13.78
C TYR A 226 -4.47 2.81 -14.63
N VAL A 227 -3.99 4.03 -14.91
CA VAL A 227 -4.64 5.03 -15.77
C VAL A 227 -4.12 4.95 -17.20
N ASP A 228 -2.81 4.81 -17.36
CA ASP A 228 -2.10 4.68 -18.64
C ASP A 228 -1.16 3.47 -18.60
N SER A 229 -1.59 2.37 -19.23
CA SER A 229 -0.83 1.11 -19.27
C SER A 229 0.48 1.18 -20.07
N THR A 230 0.76 2.29 -20.76
CA THR A 230 2.04 2.48 -21.47
C THR A 230 3.19 2.88 -20.55
N LYS A 231 2.88 3.29 -19.31
CA LYS A 231 3.88 3.70 -18.32
C LYS A 231 4.60 2.50 -17.71
N GLU A 232 5.87 2.69 -17.37
CA GLU A 232 6.67 1.68 -16.68
C GLU A 232 6.79 1.94 -15.18
N ILE A 233 6.82 0.86 -14.40
CA ILE A 233 7.09 0.89 -12.96
C ILE A 233 8.51 0.35 -12.73
N PRO A 234 9.38 1.09 -12.03
CA PRO A 234 10.70 0.59 -11.71
C PRO A 234 10.65 -0.61 -10.76
N ASN A 235 11.78 -1.33 -10.66
CA ASN A 235 11.97 -2.29 -9.59
C ASN A 235 12.21 -1.55 -8.27
N LEU A 236 11.42 -1.90 -7.27
CA LEU A 236 11.26 -1.16 -6.03
C LEU A 236 11.27 -2.14 -4.86
N SER A 237 11.49 -1.65 -3.64
CA SER A 237 11.62 -2.51 -2.46
C SER A 237 10.27 -2.94 -1.89
N HIS A 238 9.25 -2.09 -2.03
CA HIS A 238 7.95 -2.29 -1.39
C HIS A 238 7.14 -3.45 -1.98
N THR A 239 6.64 -4.36 -1.13
CA THR A 239 5.97 -5.60 -1.56
C THR A 239 4.72 -5.32 -2.39
N CYS A 240 3.87 -4.39 -1.95
CA CYS A 240 2.63 -4.07 -2.67
C CYS A 240 2.93 -3.58 -4.09
N ILE A 241 3.96 -2.75 -4.27
CA ILE A 241 4.29 -2.20 -5.60
C ILE A 241 4.76 -3.31 -6.52
N ASN A 242 5.65 -4.18 -6.04
CA ASN A 242 6.12 -5.34 -6.80
C ASN A 242 4.99 -6.31 -7.16
N THR A 243 4.06 -6.55 -6.24
CA THR A 243 2.89 -7.41 -6.48
C THR A 243 1.98 -6.83 -7.57
N HIS A 244 1.69 -5.53 -7.48
CA HIS A 244 0.87 -4.85 -8.49
C HIS A 244 1.58 -4.75 -9.84
N ARG A 245 2.89 -4.49 -9.86
CA ARG A 245 3.68 -4.53 -11.10
C ARG A 245 3.59 -5.90 -11.76
N ALA A 246 3.76 -6.97 -10.99
CA ALA A 246 3.65 -8.33 -11.52
C ALA A 246 2.26 -8.60 -12.10
N TYR A 247 1.20 -8.18 -11.41
CA TYR A 247 -0.17 -8.25 -11.93
C TYR A 247 -0.34 -7.50 -13.26
N LEU A 248 0.10 -6.24 -13.31
CA LEU A 248 -0.01 -5.39 -14.49
C LEU A 248 0.74 -5.97 -15.70
N ARG A 249 1.84 -6.69 -15.47
CA ARG A 249 2.64 -7.36 -16.51
C ARG A 249 2.23 -8.80 -16.78
N GLY A 250 1.31 -9.37 -16.01
CA GLY A 250 0.99 -10.80 -16.08
C GLY A 250 2.14 -11.71 -15.62
N GLU A 251 3.08 -11.20 -14.83
CA GLU A 251 4.21 -11.94 -14.26
C GLU A 251 3.81 -12.72 -12.99
N THR A 252 4.58 -13.77 -12.68
CA THR A 252 4.38 -14.55 -11.44
C THR A 252 5.03 -13.82 -10.26
N VAL A 253 4.37 -13.83 -9.11
CA VAL A 253 4.88 -13.29 -7.85
C VAL A 253 4.81 -14.35 -6.76
N THR A 254 5.76 -14.31 -5.83
CA THR A 254 5.69 -15.04 -4.56
C THR A 254 5.37 -14.04 -3.45
N PRO A 255 4.09 -13.81 -3.16
CA PRO A 255 3.68 -12.78 -2.23
C PRO A 255 3.79 -13.27 -0.79
N PRO A 256 4.09 -12.38 0.18
CA PRO A 256 3.98 -12.70 1.59
C PRO A 256 2.56 -13.16 1.95
N GLU A 257 2.44 -13.97 2.99
CA GLU A 257 1.17 -14.56 3.39
C GLU A 257 0.11 -13.53 3.76
N TRP A 258 0.51 -12.36 4.26
CA TRP A 258 -0.40 -11.28 4.64
C TRP A 258 -0.88 -10.42 3.45
N CYS A 259 -0.33 -10.61 2.24
CA CYS A 259 -0.66 -9.81 1.06
C CYS A 259 -1.89 -10.37 0.34
N ILE A 260 -3.08 -9.85 0.62
CA ILE A 260 -4.33 -10.32 -0.01
C ILE A 260 -4.27 -10.36 -1.54
N TYR A 261 -3.88 -9.24 -2.17
CA TYR A 261 -3.86 -9.10 -3.62
C TYR A 261 -2.94 -10.16 -4.25
N GLY A 262 -1.74 -10.33 -3.68
CA GLY A 262 -0.78 -11.34 -4.11
C GLY A 262 -1.29 -12.77 -3.90
N GLN A 263 -1.80 -13.08 -2.71
CA GLN A 263 -2.30 -14.42 -2.39
C GLN A 263 -3.44 -14.84 -3.33
N LEU A 264 -4.33 -13.92 -3.69
CA LEU A 264 -5.38 -14.18 -4.68
C LEU A 264 -4.81 -14.38 -6.10
N ILE A 265 -3.82 -13.59 -6.54
CA ILE A 265 -3.12 -13.82 -7.83
C ILE A 265 -2.50 -15.22 -7.86
N ALA A 266 -1.76 -15.59 -6.81
CA ALA A 266 -1.09 -16.88 -6.72
C ALA A 266 -2.11 -18.05 -6.72
N ALA A 267 -3.20 -17.92 -5.98
CA ALA A 267 -4.29 -18.89 -5.95
C ALA A 267 -4.97 -19.01 -7.33
N ALA A 268 -5.28 -17.89 -8.00
CA ALA A 268 -5.88 -17.87 -9.33
C ALA A 268 -4.98 -18.52 -10.37
N ARG A 269 -3.67 -18.25 -10.37
CA ARG A 269 -2.69 -18.90 -11.27
C ARG A 269 -2.63 -20.40 -11.05
N LYS A 270 -2.50 -20.85 -9.79
CA LYS A 270 -2.52 -22.28 -9.44
C LYS A 270 -3.80 -22.94 -9.92
N TYR A 271 -4.94 -22.28 -9.69
CA TYR A 271 -6.23 -22.79 -10.12
C TYR A 271 -6.28 -22.91 -11.63
N LEU A 272 -5.97 -21.86 -12.39
CA LEU A 272 -5.99 -21.87 -13.86
C LEU A 272 -5.14 -23.00 -14.44
N ALA A 273 -3.95 -23.23 -13.88
CA ALA A 273 -3.05 -24.32 -14.26
C ALA A 273 -3.53 -25.74 -13.88
N GLY A 274 -4.65 -25.87 -13.16
CA GLY A 274 -5.26 -27.17 -12.82
C GLY A 274 -4.86 -27.72 -11.45
N TYR A 275 -4.13 -26.97 -10.64
CA TYR A 275 -3.78 -27.37 -9.29
C TYR A 275 -4.91 -27.08 -8.29
N LYS A 276 -5.01 -27.92 -7.26
CA LYS A 276 -5.89 -27.67 -6.11
C LYS A 276 -5.41 -26.45 -5.33
N ILE A 277 -6.37 -25.69 -4.79
CA ILE A 277 -6.12 -24.53 -3.95
C ILE A 277 -6.44 -24.87 -2.50
N GLU A 278 -5.57 -24.48 -1.59
CA GLU A 278 -5.82 -24.56 -0.15
C GLU A 278 -6.61 -23.32 0.31
N ILE A 279 -7.94 -23.40 0.18
CA ILE A 279 -8.86 -22.29 0.54
C ILE A 279 -8.69 -21.84 2.00
N GLN A 280 -8.32 -22.75 2.90
CA GLN A 280 -8.13 -22.46 4.32
C GLN A 280 -7.09 -21.35 4.53
N ASN A 281 -6.03 -21.30 3.72
CA ASN A 281 -4.96 -20.31 3.83
C ASN A 281 -5.44 -18.89 3.44
N LEU A 282 -6.56 -18.80 2.71
CA LEU A 282 -7.14 -17.55 2.26
C LEU A 282 -8.24 -17.04 3.20
N ARG A 283 -8.73 -17.83 4.16
CA ARG A 283 -9.87 -17.47 5.03
C ARG A 283 -9.66 -16.20 5.84
N LYS A 284 -8.41 -15.87 6.19
CA LYS A 284 -8.07 -14.61 6.86
C LYS A 284 -8.48 -13.35 6.07
N PHE A 285 -8.74 -13.50 4.77
CA PHE A 285 -9.21 -12.42 3.90
C PHE A 285 -10.73 -12.38 3.72
N GLU A 286 -11.51 -13.14 4.51
CA GLU A 286 -12.98 -13.26 4.38
C GLU A 286 -13.76 -11.94 4.36
N LYS A 287 -13.18 -10.88 4.96
CA LYS A 287 -13.78 -9.55 5.01
C LYS A 287 -13.63 -8.78 3.70
N SER A 288 -12.73 -9.16 2.80
CA SER A 288 -12.48 -8.45 1.53
C SER A 288 -13.49 -8.82 0.44
N PRO A 289 -13.90 -7.85 -0.39
CA PRO A 289 -14.72 -8.13 -1.57
C PRO A 289 -13.96 -8.97 -2.61
N GLU A 290 -12.67 -8.71 -2.84
CA GLU A 290 -11.83 -9.49 -3.76
C GLU A 290 -11.84 -10.98 -3.42
N PHE A 291 -11.72 -11.32 -2.13
CA PHE A 291 -11.76 -12.71 -1.66
C PHE A 291 -13.12 -13.36 -1.91
N LYS A 292 -14.22 -12.67 -1.59
CA LYS A 292 -15.58 -13.18 -1.79
C LYS A 292 -15.87 -13.39 -3.26
N LEU A 293 -15.46 -12.45 -4.12
CA LEU A 293 -15.59 -12.57 -5.56
C LEU A 293 -14.82 -13.79 -6.08
N PHE A 294 -13.56 -13.95 -5.63
CA PHE A 294 -12.72 -15.08 -6.00
C PHE A 294 -13.35 -16.42 -5.60
N LEU A 295 -13.83 -16.55 -4.36
CA LEU A 295 -14.47 -17.79 -3.90
C LEU A 295 -15.82 -18.04 -4.58
N GLY A 296 -16.59 -17.00 -4.90
CA GLY A 296 -17.80 -17.12 -5.71
C GLY A 296 -17.50 -17.80 -7.05
N PHE A 297 -16.49 -17.30 -7.79
CA PHE A 297 -16.07 -17.92 -9.04
C PHE A 297 -15.48 -19.31 -8.84
N TYR A 298 -14.60 -19.51 -7.85
CA TYR A 298 -14.02 -20.82 -7.56
C TYR A 298 -15.11 -21.88 -7.33
N HIS A 299 -16.05 -21.63 -6.41
CA HIS A 299 -17.12 -22.58 -6.11
C HIS A 299 -18.09 -22.78 -7.27
N PHE A 300 -18.32 -21.76 -8.09
CA PHE A 300 -19.14 -21.88 -9.30
C PHE A 300 -18.49 -22.86 -10.29
N ASN A 301 -17.19 -22.71 -10.54
CA ASN A 301 -16.43 -23.57 -11.46
C ASN A 301 -16.31 -25.01 -10.93
N GLU A 302 -16.28 -25.22 -9.61
CA GLU A 302 -16.33 -26.56 -8.99
C GLU A 302 -17.74 -27.18 -8.95
N GLY A 303 -18.76 -26.49 -9.49
CA GLY A 303 -20.15 -26.97 -9.51
C GLY A 303 -20.91 -26.82 -8.19
N ASN A 304 -20.32 -26.19 -7.17
CA ASN A 304 -20.99 -25.90 -5.89
C ASN A 304 -21.77 -24.58 -5.96
N ILE A 305 -22.88 -24.60 -6.70
CA ILE A 305 -23.70 -23.42 -7.00
C ILE A 305 -24.26 -22.75 -5.73
N THR A 306 -24.66 -23.52 -4.72
CA THR A 306 -25.21 -22.99 -3.47
C THR A 306 -24.18 -22.12 -2.74
N VAL A 307 -22.95 -22.63 -2.57
CA VAL A 307 -21.88 -21.88 -1.91
C VAL A 307 -21.42 -20.69 -2.77
N ALA A 308 -21.34 -20.86 -4.10
CA ALA A 308 -21.02 -19.75 -5.00
C ALA A 308 -22.02 -18.59 -4.86
N LYS A 309 -23.32 -18.91 -4.80
CA LYS A 309 -24.40 -17.93 -4.62
C LYS A 309 -24.26 -17.14 -3.31
N GLU A 310 -23.86 -17.79 -2.23
CA GLU A 310 -23.64 -17.12 -0.94
C GLU A 310 -22.50 -16.10 -1.04
N TYR A 311 -21.35 -16.51 -1.59
CA TYR A 311 -20.21 -15.60 -1.76
C TYR A 311 -20.51 -14.42 -2.69
N PHE A 312 -21.18 -14.66 -3.82
CA PHE A 312 -21.57 -13.57 -4.71
C PHE A 312 -22.53 -12.59 -4.03
N LYS A 313 -23.54 -13.06 -3.29
CA LYS A 313 -24.43 -12.17 -2.52
C LYS A 313 -23.67 -11.35 -1.48
N MET A 314 -22.74 -11.98 -0.76
CA MET A 314 -21.90 -11.28 0.21
C MET A 314 -20.99 -10.24 -0.44
N PHE A 315 -20.52 -10.48 -1.67
CA PHE A 315 -19.76 -9.51 -2.46
C PHE A 315 -20.66 -8.36 -2.95
N GLU A 316 -21.78 -8.67 -3.61
CA GLU A 316 -22.71 -7.71 -4.20
C GLU A 316 -23.23 -6.72 -3.14
N SER A 317 -23.64 -7.22 -1.98
CA SER A 317 -24.09 -6.39 -0.85
C SER A 317 -22.98 -5.53 -0.24
N GLN A 318 -21.73 -5.96 -0.36
CA GLN A 318 -20.58 -5.26 0.19
C GLN A 318 -20.14 -4.08 -0.69
N VAL A 319 -20.08 -4.29 -2.02
CA VAL A 319 -19.58 -3.28 -2.97
C VAL A 319 -20.68 -2.31 -3.42
N GLY A 320 -21.95 -2.72 -3.31
CA GLY A 320 -23.13 -1.93 -3.69
C GLY A 320 -23.29 -1.82 -5.21
N PHE A 321 -22.39 -1.08 -5.86
CA PHE A 321 -22.39 -0.88 -7.31
C PHE A 321 -21.30 -1.70 -8.00
N TYR A 322 -21.69 -2.43 -9.05
CA TYR A 322 -20.78 -3.16 -9.92
C TYR A 322 -21.35 -3.32 -11.33
N ALA A 323 -20.46 -3.56 -12.29
CA ALA A 323 -20.80 -3.82 -13.68
C ALA A 323 -20.17 -5.15 -14.12
N ILE A 324 -20.94 -5.94 -14.86
CA ILE A 324 -20.46 -7.18 -15.49
C ILE A 324 -20.00 -6.85 -16.90
N TYR A 325 -18.81 -7.33 -17.25
CA TYR A 325 -18.31 -7.33 -18.61
C TYR A 325 -18.10 -8.77 -19.05
N THR A 326 -18.28 -9.02 -20.35
CA THR A 326 -18.30 -10.37 -20.89
C THR A 326 -17.42 -10.48 -22.14
N LYS A 327 -16.90 -11.69 -22.36
CA LYS A 327 -16.27 -12.09 -23.62
C LYS A 327 -16.57 -13.56 -23.89
N PRO A 328 -16.43 -14.06 -25.13
CA PRO A 328 -16.58 -15.49 -25.41
C PRO A 328 -15.61 -16.32 -24.56
N LEU A 329 -16.12 -17.40 -23.97
CA LEU A 329 -15.34 -18.27 -23.09
C LEU A 329 -14.26 -18.99 -23.90
N LYS A 330 -12.98 -18.78 -23.54
CA LYS A 330 -11.82 -19.47 -24.14
C LYS A 330 -11.16 -20.48 -23.21
N GLN A 331 -11.34 -20.31 -21.91
CA GLN A 331 -10.79 -21.19 -20.86
C GLN A 331 -11.94 -21.66 -19.97
N PRO A 332 -11.89 -22.87 -19.39
CA PRO A 332 -13.03 -23.44 -18.67
C PRO A 332 -13.35 -22.72 -17.34
N LYS A 333 -12.43 -21.92 -16.81
CA LYS A 333 -12.53 -21.33 -15.46
C LYS A 333 -13.05 -19.90 -15.54
N ILE A 334 -14.38 -19.78 -15.57
CA ILE A 334 -15.09 -18.50 -15.71
C ILE A 334 -14.73 -17.56 -14.57
N GLY A 335 -14.39 -16.32 -14.90
CA GLY A 335 -14.15 -15.22 -13.99
C GLY A 335 -12.82 -15.27 -13.23
N ILE A 336 -11.97 -16.27 -13.47
CA ILE A 336 -10.69 -16.38 -12.74
C ILE A 336 -9.59 -15.51 -13.39
N GLU A 337 -9.68 -15.23 -14.69
CA GLU A 337 -8.67 -14.43 -15.42
C GLU A 337 -8.47 -13.03 -14.82
N GLN A 338 -9.54 -12.41 -14.30
CA GLN A 338 -9.47 -11.05 -13.77
C GLN A 338 -8.51 -10.88 -12.58
N PHE A 339 -8.15 -11.98 -11.91
CA PHE A 339 -7.24 -11.97 -10.77
C PHE A 339 -5.78 -12.09 -11.16
N ILE A 340 -5.42 -12.41 -12.42
CA ILE A 340 -4.02 -12.65 -12.81
C ILE A 340 -3.40 -11.57 -13.69
N SER A 341 -4.25 -10.75 -14.32
CA SER A 341 -3.85 -9.61 -15.16
C SER A 341 -5.05 -8.67 -15.39
N ILE A 342 -4.80 -7.48 -15.95
CA ILE A 342 -5.88 -6.59 -16.40
C ILE A 342 -6.73 -7.32 -17.45
N PRO A 343 -8.07 -7.41 -17.25
CA PRO A 343 -8.97 -8.03 -18.21
C PRO A 343 -8.96 -7.30 -19.57
N ASN A 344 -8.69 -8.04 -20.66
CA ASN A 344 -8.66 -7.50 -22.01
C ASN A 344 -9.74 -8.12 -22.90
N GLY A 345 -10.33 -7.32 -23.80
CA GLY A 345 -11.33 -7.78 -24.77
C GLY A 345 -12.71 -8.08 -24.17
N PHE A 346 -12.98 -7.62 -22.95
CA PHE A 346 -14.29 -7.70 -22.32
C PHE A 346 -15.17 -6.52 -22.73
N THR A 347 -16.46 -6.78 -22.97
CA THR A 347 -17.45 -5.77 -23.35
C THR A 347 -18.49 -5.58 -22.25
N PRO A 348 -18.95 -4.35 -21.96
CA PRO A 348 -19.88 -4.11 -20.88
C PRO A 348 -21.25 -4.74 -21.18
N LEU A 349 -21.82 -5.43 -20.20
CA LEU A 349 -23.21 -5.81 -20.23
C LEU A 349 -24.07 -4.54 -20.05
N LYS A 350 -25.04 -4.32 -20.93
CA LYS A 350 -25.90 -3.12 -20.91
C LYS A 350 -26.88 -3.07 -19.72
N GLN A 351 -26.90 -4.09 -18.88
CA GLN A 351 -27.76 -4.16 -17.70
C GLN A 351 -27.00 -3.68 -16.46
N GLU A 352 -27.62 -2.80 -15.68
CA GLU A 352 -27.08 -2.36 -14.39
C GLU A 352 -27.31 -3.40 -13.30
N ASN A 353 -26.27 -3.65 -12.49
CA ASN A 353 -26.27 -4.56 -11.32
C ASN A 353 -27.01 -5.91 -11.52
N PRO A 354 -26.73 -6.67 -12.60
CA PRO A 354 -27.27 -8.02 -12.75
C PRO A 354 -26.71 -8.93 -11.65
N SER A 355 -27.54 -9.79 -11.06
CA SER A 355 -26.99 -10.80 -10.13
C SER A 355 -25.96 -11.67 -10.85
N ILE A 356 -24.75 -11.76 -10.29
CA ILE A 356 -23.62 -12.45 -10.90
C ILE A 356 -23.96 -13.91 -11.13
N ILE A 357 -24.56 -14.57 -10.12
CA ILE A 357 -24.91 -15.99 -10.22
C ILE A 357 -25.97 -16.24 -11.30
N ASP A 358 -27.00 -15.39 -11.38
CA ASP A 358 -28.08 -15.55 -12.37
C ASP A 358 -27.56 -15.32 -13.79
N PHE A 359 -26.63 -14.37 -13.96
CA PHE A 359 -25.96 -14.15 -15.24
C PHE A 359 -25.17 -15.39 -15.67
N LEU A 360 -24.33 -15.92 -14.79
CA LEU A 360 -23.45 -17.05 -15.08
C LEU A 360 -24.24 -18.31 -15.45
N GLN A 361 -25.34 -18.59 -14.74
CA GLN A 361 -26.18 -19.75 -15.02
C GLN A 361 -26.90 -19.67 -16.38
N LYS A 362 -27.24 -18.48 -16.84
CA LYS A 362 -27.92 -18.26 -18.14
C LYS A 362 -26.94 -18.18 -19.31
N ASN A 363 -25.68 -17.85 -19.06
CA ASN A 363 -24.71 -17.46 -20.08
C ASN A 363 -23.39 -18.27 -19.97
N THR A 364 -23.50 -19.60 -19.99
CA THR A 364 -22.35 -20.51 -19.81
C THR A 364 -21.28 -20.41 -20.91
N GLY A 365 -21.60 -19.82 -22.06
CA GLY A 365 -20.67 -19.58 -23.16
C GLY A 365 -19.77 -18.35 -23.01
N TYR A 366 -19.86 -17.62 -21.89
CA TYR A 366 -19.14 -16.37 -21.66
C TYR A 366 -18.22 -16.45 -20.46
N ASP A 367 -17.05 -15.83 -20.59
CA ASP A 367 -16.22 -15.45 -19.48
C ASP A 367 -16.66 -14.08 -18.95
N VAL A 368 -16.36 -13.81 -17.67
CA VAL A 368 -16.88 -12.64 -16.95
C VAL A 368 -15.76 -11.85 -16.27
N TYR A 369 -15.81 -10.54 -16.39
CA TYR A 369 -15.07 -9.60 -15.56
C TYR A 369 -16.07 -8.76 -14.75
N VAL A 370 -15.84 -8.63 -13.45
CA VAL A 370 -16.68 -7.81 -12.58
C VAL A 370 -15.91 -6.54 -12.22
N ASN A 371 -16.39 -5.40 -12.70
CA ASN A 371 -15.86 -4.10 -12.36
C ASN A 371 -16.66 -3.51 -11.18
N TYR A 372 -15.98 -3.05 -10.13
CA TYR A 372 -16.60 -2.54 -8.91
C TYR A 372 -15.69 -1.50 -8.26
N ARG A 373 -16.15 -0.88 -7.17
CA ARG A 373 -15.33 0.07 -6.41
C ARG A 373 -14.13 -0.64 -5.76
N LYS A 374 -12.91 -0.35 -6.22
CA LYS A 374 -11.71 -1.15 -5.88
C LYS A 374 -11.11 -0.70 -4.54
N TYR A 375 -11.33 -1.50 -3.50
CA TYR A 375 -10.86 -1.23 -2.14
C TYR A 375 -9.33 -1.17 -2.08
N GLU A 376 -8.70 -1.94 -2.95
CA GLU A 376 -7.25 -2.03 -3.07
C GLU A 376 -6.57 -0.65 -3.23
N PHE A 377 -7.15 0.30 -3.96
CA PHE A 377 -6.56 1.63 -4.10
C PHE A 377 -6.56 2.43 -2.80
N VAL A 378 -7.56 2.22 -1.96
CA VAL A 378 -7.63 2.81 -0.61
C VAL A 378 -6.63 2.09 0.31
N ARG A 379 -6.59 0.75 0.24
CA ARG A 379 -5.69 -0.09 1.04
C ARG A 379 -4.22 0.25 0.78
N LEU A 380 -3.85 0.56 -0.46
CA LEU A 380 -2.48 0.95 -0.81
C LEU A 380 -2.02 2.19 -0.04
N VAL A 381 -2.88 3.14 0.30
CA VAL A 381 -2.46 4.33 1.07
C VAL A 381 -1.93 3.96 2.46
N PHE A 382 -2.48 2.91 3.08
CA PHE A 382 -2.04 2.38 4.38
C PHE A 382 -0.88 1.37 4.27
N SER A 383 -0.43 1.10 3.03
CA SER A 383 0.69 0.25 2.64
C SER A 383 0.62 -1.20 3.15
N GLU A 384 1.72 -1.95 3.02
CA GLU A 384 1.85 -3.33 3.50
C GLU A 384 1.72 -3.46 5.03
N LYS A 385 1.96 -2.39 5.77
CA LYS A 385 1.88 -2.35 7.24
C LYS A 385 0.48 -2.71 7.73
N HIS A 386 -0.56 -2.12 7.12
CA HIS A 386 -1.95 -2.45 7.39
C HIS A 386 -2.18 -3.97 7.26
N CYS A 387 -1.75 -4.55 6.14
CA CYS A 387 -1.95 -5.96 5.86
C CYS A 387 -1.19 -6.87 6.82
N LYS A 388 0.08 -6.54 7.13
CA LYS A 388 0.92 -7.32 8.05
C LYS A 388 0.34 -7.36 9.46
N ILE A 389 -0.34 -6.31 9.91
CA ILE A 389 -0.94 -6.24 11.24
C ILE A 389 -2.32 -6.91 11.24
N ASN A 390 -3.16 -6.63 10.24
CA ASN A 390 -4.56 -7.06 10.22
C ASN A 390 -4.77 -8.53 9.77
N TYR A 391 -3.89 -9.07 8.93
CA TYR A 391 -4.02 -10.42 8.36
C TYR A 391 -2.93 -11.39 8.85
N LYS A 392 -2.39 -11.13 10.04
CA LYS A 392 -1.38 -11.99 10.68
C LYS A 392 -1.98 -13.27 11.24
#